data_AF-A0A2U8PDN1-F1
#
_entry.id   AF-A0A2U8PDN1-F1
#
_cell.length_a   1.000
_cell.length_b   1.000
_cell.length_c   1.000
_cell.angle_alpha   90.00
_cell.angle_beta   90.00
_cell.angle_gamma   90.00
#
_symmetry.space_group_name_H-M   'P 1'
#
loop_
_entity.id
_entity.type
_entity.pdbx_description
1 polymer ?
#
loop_
_entity_poly.entity_id
_entity_poly.type
_entity_poly.pdbx_seq_one_letter_code
_entity_poly.pdbx_strand_id
1 'polypeptide(L)'
;MALSPMNMPSNPVELSFELAASRCADLTPLVYKRLFDEHPETQAMFRSKGSDLVKGSMLALTIEAILDFAGMRHGHFRLIACELASHDAYGMSRQLFTAFFTIIRDTLRDLLGDEWSIEIARAWDTLLVDIDALTGSTA
;
A
#
# COMPACT_ATOMS: atom_id res chain seq x y z
N MET A 1 -13.00 -22.93 -28.97
CA MET A 1 -12.61 -21.55 -28.58
C MET A 1 -13.15 -21.32 -27.19
N ALA A 2 -12.28 -21.40 -26.18
CA ALA A 2 -12.66 -21.01 -24.83
C ALA A 2 -12.79 -19.48 -24.82
N LEU A 3 -13.93 -18.98 -24.35
CA LEU A 3 -14.12 -17.57 -24.05
C LEU A 3 -13.05 -17.18 -23.03
N SER A 4 -12.19 -16.22 -23.38
CA SER A 4 -11.36 -15.52 -22.40
C SER A 4 -12.26 -15.07 -21.25
N PRO A 5 -11.87 -15.22 -19.98
CA PRO A 5 -12.65 -14.64 -18.90
C PRO A 5 -12.79 -13.15 -19.18
N MET A 6 -14.04 -12.71 -19.38
CA MET A 6 -14.37 -11.32 -19.60
C MET A 6 -13.77 -10.50 -18.46
N ASN A 7 -12.97 -9.52 -18.85
CA ASN A 7 -12.42 -8.45 -18.02
C ASN A 7 -13.53 -7.91 -17.11
N MET A 8 -13.62 -8.38 -15.87
CA MET A 8 -14.32 -7.59 -14.85
C MET A 8 -13.61 -6.24 -14.80
N PRO A 9 -14.32 -5.11 -14.60
CA PRO A 9 -13.63 -3.87 -14.36
C PRO A 9 -12.78 -4.07 -13.09
N SER A 10 -11.45 -4.15 -13.25
CA SER A 10 -10.53 -4.16 -12.11
C SER A 10 -10.87 -2.96 -11.25
N ASN A 11 -10.94 -3.15 -9.94
CA ASN A 11 -11.09 -2.05 -9.02
C ASN A 11 -10.04 -0.97 -9.37
N PRO A 12 -10.33 0.35 -9.41
CA PRO A 12 -9.32 1.34 -9.78
C PRO A 12 -8.03 1.30 -8.93
N VAL A 13 -8.11 0.86 -7.67
CA VAL A 13 -6.93 0.57 -6.82
C VAL A 13 -6.13 -0.59 -7.39
N GLU A 14 -6.79 -1.71 -7.72
CA GLU A 14 -6.15 -2.88 -8.35
C GLU A 14 -5.52 -2.53 -9.70
N LEU A 15 -6.26 -1.79 -10.53
CA LEU A 15 -5.77 -1.27 -11.81
C LEU A 15 -4.48 -0.44 -11.65
N SER A 16 -4.38 0.37 -10.60
CA SER A 16 -3.17 1.15 -10.36
C SER A 16 -1.93 0.27 -10.08
N PHE A 17 -2.11 -0.88 -9.42
CA PHE A 17 -1.04 -1.85 -9.23
C PHE A 17 -0.73 -2.64 -10.52
N GLU A 18 -1.74 -3.01 -11.31
CA GLU A 18 -1.55 -3.65 -12.61
C GLU A 18 -0.74 -2.76 -13.57
N LEU A 19 -1.09 -1.48 -13.66
CA LEU A 19 -0.35 -0.50 -14.46
C LEU A 19 1.08 -0.33 -13.95
N ALA A 20 1.28 -0.27 -12.63
CA ALA A 20 2.60 -0.14 -12.03
C ALA A 20 3.49 -1.36 -12.33
N ALA A 21 2.93 -2.58 -12.28
CA ALA A 21 3.64 -3.82 -12.58
C ALA A 21 4.15 -3.87 -14.04
N SER A 22 3.48 -3.19 -14.98
CA SER A 22 3.97 -3.08 -16.36
C SER A 22 5.20 -2.18 -16.53
N ARG A 23 5.50 -1.33 -15.53
CA ARG A 23 6.57 -0.31 -15.57
C ARG A 23 7.71 -0.60 -14.59
N CYS A 24 7.42 -1.31 -13.51
CA CYS A 24 8.34 -1.52 -12.40
C CYS A 24 8.25 -2.96 -11.91
N ALA A 25 9.34 -3.71 -12.04
CA ALA A 25 9.40 -5.10 -11.59
C ALA A 25 9.37 -5.23 -10.06
N ASP A 26 9.87 -4.22 -9.35
CA ASP A 26 9.91 -4.18 -7.88
C ASP A 26 9.67 -2.76 -7.38
N LEU A 27 8.52 -2.54 -6.74
CA LEU A 27 8.14 -1.26 -6.14
C LEU A 27 8.90 -0.97 -4.85
N THR A 28 9.50 -1.98 -4.20
CA THR A 28 10.10 -1.87 -2.87
C THR A 28 11.12 -0.73 -2.77
N PRO A 29 12.09 -0.58 -3.68
CA PRO A 29 13.06 0.50 -3.59
C PRO A 29 12.42 1.89 -3.70
N LEU A 30 11.38 2.05 -4.51
CA LEU A 30 10.70 3.33 -4.72
C LEU A 30 9.88 3.73 -3.49
N VAL A 31 9.09 2.79 -2.96
CA VAL A 31 8.26 3.00 -1.77
C VAL A 31 9.12 3.34 -0.56
N TYR A 32 10.18 2.57 -0.31
CA TYR A 32 11.05 2.82 0.85
C TYR A 32 11.92 4.05 0.69
N LYS A 33 12.34 4.40 -0.54
CA LYS A 33 12.99 5.68 -0.79
C LYS A 33 12.08 6.84 -0.37
N ARG A 34 10.83 6.85 -0.82
CA ARG A 34 9.85 7.87 -0.44
C ARG A 34 9.61 7.88 1.07
N LEU A 35 9.39 6.72 1.69
CA LEU A 35 9.21 6.60 3.13
C LEU A 35 10.38 7.24 3.90
N PHE A 36 11.61 6.99 3.47
CA PHE A 36 12.80 7.52 4.14
C PHE A 36 13.07 8.99 3.86
N ASP A 37 12.60 9.51 2.73
CA ASP A 37 12.67 10.93 2.40
C ASP A 37 11.62 11.73 3.20
N GLU A 38 10.40 11.19 3.40
CA GLU A 38 9.30 11.84 4.12
C GLU A 38 9.32 11.59 5.64
N HIS A 39 9.80 10.42 6.08
CA HIS A 39 9.90 10.00 7.48
C HIS A 39 11.30 9.43 7.80
N PRO A 40 12.35 10.28 7.86
CA PRO A 40 13.74 9.83 8.04
C PRO A 40 13.98 8.99 9.30
N GLU A 41 13.16 9.18 10.34
CA GLU A 41 13.19 8.39 11.59
C GLU A 41 13.01 6.88 11.35
N THR A 42 12.29 6.48 10.29
CA THR A 42 12.03 5.08 9.96
C THR A 42 13.25 4.34 9.42
N GLN A 43 14.28 5.05 8.91
CA GLN A 43 15.53 4.42 8.46
C GLN A 43 16.17 3.59 9.57
N ALA A 44 15.95 4.00 10.83
CA ALA A 44 16.45 3.32 12.00
C ALA A 44 15.96 1.89 12.16
N MET A 45 14.74 1.62 11.71
CA MET A 45 14.05 0.33 11.84
C MET A 45 14.62 -0.71 10.87
N PHE A 46 15.32 -0.29 9.81
CA PHE A 46 15.80 -1.16 8.72
C PHE A 46 17.33 -1.23 8.59
N ARG A 47 18.07 -0.99 9.68
CA ARG A 47 19.55 -0.98 9.66
C ARG A 47 20.21 -2.36 9.67
N SER A 48 19.46 -3.43 9.96
CA SER A 48 20.00 -4.78 10.04
C SER A 48 20.36 -5.37 8.66
N LYS A 49 21.37 -6.25 8.63
CA LYS A 49 21.68 -7.03 7.42
C LYS A 49 20.47 -7.89 7.05
N GLY A 50 20.05 -7.83 5.79
CA GLY A 50 18.85 -8.54 5.30
C GLY A 50 17.56 -7.73 5.39
N SER A 51 17.62 -6.45 5.78
CA SER A 51 16.44 -5.59 5.85
C SER A 51 15.73 -5.44 4.52
N ASP A 52 16.39 -5.57 3.38
CA ASP A 52 15.74 -5.48 2.07
C ASP A 52 14.72 -6.60 1.83
N LEU A 53 14.97 -7.82 2.34
CA LEU A 53 13.98 -8.89 2.30
C LEU A 53 12.77 -8.58 3.19
N VAL A 54 13.02 -8.05 4.39
CA VAL A 54 11.96 -7.63 5.31
C VAL A 54 11.10 -6.54 4.67
N LYS A 55 11.75 -5.55 4.04
CA LYS A 55 11.08 -4.45 3.34
C LYS A 55 10.15 -4.96 2.24
N GLY A 56 10.67 -5.86 1.39
CA GLY A 56 9.91 -6.46 0.29
C GLY A 56 8.73 -7.29 0.81
N SER A 57 8.94 -8.14 1.81
CA SER A 57 7.86 -8.93 2.41
C SER A 57 6.78 -8.05 3.07
N MET A 58 7.17 -7.00 3.79
CA MET A 58 6.23 -6.08 4.43
C MET A 58 5.39 -5.32 3.39
N LEU A 59 6.02 -4.87 2.29
CA LEU A 59 5.31 -4.22 1.20
C LEU A 59 4.34 -5.19 0.50
N ALA A 60 4.78 -6.42 0.20
CA ALA A 60 3.92 -7.41 -0.44
C ALA A 60 2.66 -7.71 0.39
N LEU A 61 2.82 -7.96 1.70
CA LEU A 61 1.70 -8.18 2.62
C LEU A 61 0.75 -6.97 2.69
N THR A 62 1.32 -5.77 2.67
CA THR A 62 0.52 -4.53 2.68
C THR A 62 -0.28 -4.38 1.39
N ILE A 63 0.32 -4.68 0.23
CA ILE A 63 -0.38 -4.65 -1.07
C ILE A 63 -1.51 -5.68 -1.11
N GLU A 64 -1.27 -6.92 -0.65
CA GLU A 64 -2.31 -7.95 -0.57
C GLU A 64 -3.48 -7.51 0.32
N ALA A 65 -3.18 -6.88 1.47
CA ALA A 65 -4.20 -6.36 2.36
C ALA A 65 -4.98 -5.18 1.74
N ILE A 66 -4.32 -4.28 1.00
CA ILE A 66 -4.95 -3.18 0.26
C ILE A 66 -5.89 -3.73 -0.81
N LEU A 67 -5.44 -4.69 -1.63
CA LEU A 67 -6.23 -5.28 -2.71
C LEU A 67 -7.48 -6.00 -2.15
N ASP A 68 -7.32 -6.77 -1.07
CA ASP A 68 -8.45 -7.40 -0.40
C ASP A 68 -9.43 -6.38 0.18
N PHE A 69 -8.91 -5.30 0.78
CA PHE A 69 -9.72 -4.24 1.38
C PHE A 69 -10.53 -3.43 0.35
N ALA A 70 -9.91 -3.14 -0.79
CA ALA A 70 -10.53 -2.48 -1.94
C ALA A 70 -11.56 -3.38 -2.63
N GLY A 71 -11.33 -4.69 -2.65
CA GLY A 71 -12.20 -5.67 -3.27
C GLY A 71 -13.31 -6.21 -2.36
N MET A 72 -13.53 -7.52 -2.44
CA MET A 72 -14.63 -8.22 -1.75
C MET A 72 -14.37 -8.49 -0.26
N ARG A 73 -13.20 -8.11 0.29
CA ARG A 73 -12.85 -8.24 1.70
C ARG A 73 -12.92 -9.68 2.23
N HIS A 74 -12.20 -10.60 1.58
CA HIS A 74 -12.14 -12.02 1.97
C HIS A 74 -11.48 -12.23 3.34
N GLY A 75 -10.74 -11.24 3.85
CA GLY A 75 -10.31 -11.21 5.25
C GLY A 75 -8.86 -10.84 5.48
N HIS A 76 -8.04 -10.75 4.43
CA HIS A 76 -6.65 -10.30 4.52
C HIS A 76 -6.55 -8.86 4.99
N PHE A 77 -7.56 -8.02 4.72
CA PHE A 77 -7.60 -6.66 5.28
C PHE A 77 -7.53 -6.62 6.82
N ARG A 78 -7.91 -7.71 7.51
CA ARG A 78 -7.76 -7.80 8.98
C ARG A 78 -6.30 -7.76 9.44
N LEU A 79 -5.36 -8.09 8.56
CA LEU A 79 -3.93 -7.92 8.82
C LEU A 79 -3.59 -6.44 9.08
N ILE A 80 -4.29 -5.48 8.48
CA ILE A 80 -4.06 -4.05 8.74
C ILE A 80 -4.25 -3.74 10.24
N ALA A 81 -5.33 -4.24 10.83
CA ALA A 81 -5.61 -4.04 12.25
C ALA A 81 -4.66 -4.86 13.15
N CYS A 82 -4.33 -6.09 12.77
CA CYS A 82 -3.39 -6.93 13.51
C CYS A 82 -1.97 -6.34 13.52
N GLU A 83 -1.47 -5.90 12.37
CA GLU A 83 -0.14 -5.32 12.25
C GLU A 83 -0.04 -4.00 13.00
N LEU A 84 -1.09 -3.18 13.03
CA LEU A 84 -1.10 -1.96 13.83
C LEU A 84 -0.85 -2.24 15.32
N ALA A 85 -1.45 -3.30 15.87
CA ALA A 85 -1.20 -3.70 17.25
C ALA A 85 0.25 -4.18 17.47
N SER A 86 0.82 -4.89 16.50
CA SER A 86 2.24 -5.30 16.53
C SER A 86 3.20 -4.11 16.44
N HIS A 87 2.88 -3.11 15.62
CA HIS A 87 3.71 -1.92 15.39
C HIS A 87 3.70 -0.96 16.59
N ASP A 88 2.59 -0.90 17.34
CA ASP A 88 2.51 -0.18 18.62
C ASP A 88 3.54 -0.73 19.63
N ALA A 89 3.71 -2.06 19.67
CA ALA A 89 4.72 -2.71 20.53
C ALA A 89 6.17 -2.36 20.14
N TYR A 90 6.41 -1.93 18.90
CA TYR A 90 7.71 -1.44 18.42
C TYR A 90 7.87 0.09 18.55
N GLY A 91 6.88 0.78 19.14
CA GLY A 91 6.90 2.23 19.33
C GLY A 91 6.62 3.03 18.05
N MET A 92 6.06 2.40 17.02
CA MET A 92 5.61 3.10 15.82
C MET A 92 4.28 3.79 16.12
N SER A 93 4.22 5.09 15.86
CA SER A 93 2.96 5.82 16.02
C SER A 93 1.93 5.33 14.99
N ARG A 94 0.66 5.35 15.38
CA ARG A 94 -0.46 5.04 14.49
C ARG A 94 -0.46 5.91 13.23
N GLN A 95 -0.11 7.19 13.38
CA GLN A 95 0.02 8.12 12.26
C GLN A 95 1.11 7.69 11.27
N LEU A 96 2.25 7.18 11.76
CA LEU A 96 3.32 6.68 10.89
C LEU A 96 2.91 5.38 10.20
N PHE A 97 2.14 4.53 10.88
CA PHE A 97 1.57 3.33 10.30
C PHE A 97 0.60 3.66 9.16
N THR A 98 -0.34 4.59 9.36
CA THR A 98 -1.29 4.99 8.29
C THR A 98 -0.62 5.79 7.18
N ALA A 99 0.44 6.55 7.48
CA ALA A 99 1.23 7.25 6.48
C ALA A 99 1.84 6.29 5.44
N PHE A 100 2.18 5.05 5.80
CA PHE A 100 2.75 4.09 4.86
C PHE A 100 1.81 3.79 3.67
N PHE A 101 0.49 3.75 3.88
CA PHE A 101 -0.48 3.58 2.79
C PHE A 101 -0.50 4.79 1.84
N THR A 102 -0.34 6.00 2.40
CA THR A 102 -0.23 7.25 1.65
C THR A 102 1.06 7.26 0.80
N ILE A 103 2.18 6.81 1.37
CA ILE A 103 3.46 6.64 0.68
C ILE A 103 3.32 5.68 -0.53
N ILE A 104 2.61 4.57 -0.37
CA ILE A 104 2.36 3.63 -1.47
C ILE A 104 1.53 4.31 -2.58
N ARG A 105 0.42 4.97 -2.23
CA ARG A 105 -0.40 5.74 -3.19
C ARG A 105 0.45 6.75 -3.97
N ASP A 106 1.24 7.57 -3.29
CA ASP A 106 2.04 8.62 -3.94
C ASP A 106 3.18 8.05 -4.78
N THR A 107 3.70 6.89 -4.41
CA THR A 107 4.66 6.15 -5.24
C THR A 107 4.00 5.66 -6.53
N LEU A 108 2.79 5.12 -6.46
CA LEU A 108 2.03 4.72 -7.64
C LEU A 108 1.66 5.92 -8.51
N ARG A 109 1.16 7.01 -7.92
CA ARG A 109 0.83 8.24 -8.65
C ARG A 109 2.02 8.74 -9.46
N ASP A 110 3.17 8.88 -8.83
CA ASP A 110 4.36 9.41 -9.49
C ASP A 110 4.91 8.42 -10.53
N LEU A 111 4.78 7.11 -10.30
CA LEU A 111 5.16 6.08 -11.28
C LEU A 111 4.22 6.05 -12.49
N LEU A 112 2.91 6.27 -12.30
CA LEU A 112 1.90 6.20 -13.36
C LEU A 112 1.81 7.49 -14.18
N GLY A 113 2.11 8.64 -13.59
CA GLY A 113 2.08 9.94 -14.29
C GLY A 113 0.72 10.17 -14.93
N ASP A 114 0.69 10.37 -16.25
CA ASP A 114 -0.53 10.67 -17.01
C ASP A 114 -1.58 9.53 -16.98
N GLU A 115 -1.18 8.29 -16.68
CA GLU A 115 -2.12 7.16 -16.53
C GLU A 115 -2.76 7.10 -15.12
N TRP A 116 -2.34 7.96 -14.19
CA TRP A 116 -3.04 8.13 -12.90
C TRP A 116 -4.34 8.90 -13.12
N SER A 117 -5.42 8.17 -13.41
CA SER A 117 -6.72 8.76 -13.73
C SER A 117 -7.43 9.36 -12.50
N ILE A 118 -8.46 10.17 -12.76
CA ILE A 118 -9.31 10.74 -11.70
C ILE A 118 -10.07 9.65 -10.93
N GLU A 119 -10.41 8.54 -11.58
CA GLU A 119 -11.05 7.38 -10.97
C GLU A 119 -10.08 6.66 -10.01
N ILE A 120 -8.82 6.47 -10.43
CA ILE A 120 -7.78 5.90 -9.56
C ILE A 120 -7.58 6.81 -8.34
N ALA A 121 -7.44 8.12 -8.56
CA ALA A 121 -7.28 9.09 -7.47
C ALA A 121 -8.41 8.99 -6.43
N ARG A 122 -9.68 9.05 -6.88
CA ARG A 122 -10.84 8.98 -5.99
C ARG A 122 -10.95 7.66 -5.23
N ALA A 123 -10.60 6.55 -5.87
CA ALA A 123 -10.64 5.24 -5.23
C ALA A 123 -9.59 5.14 -4.12
N TRP A 124 -8.38 5.65 -4.36
CA TRP A 124 -7.35 5.75 -3.33
C TRP A 124 -7.72 6.69 -2.18
N ASP A 125 -8.30 7.86 -2.48
CA ASP A 125 -8.75 8.78 -1.44
C ASP A 125 -9.81 8.14 -0.53
N THR A 126 -10.77 7.41 -1.13
CA THR A 126 -11.78 6.65 -0.37
C THR A 126 -11.14 5.56 0.47
N LEU A 127 -10.20 4.80 -0.12
CA LEU A 127 -9.51 3.71 0.56
C LEU A 127 -8.71 4.22 1.78
N LEU A 128 -8.02 5.35 1.66
CA LEU A 128 -7.27 5.92 2.77
C LEU A 128 -8.19 6.37 3.92
N VAL A 129 -9.33 7.01 3.61
CA VAL A 129 -10.34 7.36 4.62
C VAL A 129 -10.88 6.11 5.33
N ASP A 130 -11.17 5.05 4.57
CA ASP A 130 -11.66 3.78 5.13
C ASP A 130 -10.59 3.10 6.02
N ILE A 131 -9.31 3.19 5.66
CA ILE A 131 -8.19 2.68 6.46
C ILE A 131 -8.04 3.50 7.74
N ASP A 132 -8.14 4.82 7.69
CA ASP A 132 -8.11 5.67 8.88
C ASP A 132 -9.25 5.32 9.84
N ALA A 133 -10.46 5.09 9.31
CA ALA A 133 -11.60 4.64 10.09
C ALA A 133 -11.37 3.24 10.70
N LEU A 134 -10.87 2.28 9.92
CA LEU A 134 -10.55 0.92 10.39
C LEU A 134 -9.49 0.95 11.49
N THR A 135 -8.50 1.81 11.35
CA THR A 135 -7.40 1.95 12.29
C THR A 135 -7.73 2.90 13.43
N GLY A 136 -8.92 3.51 13.50
CA GLY A 136 -9.25 4.46 14.58
C GLY A 136 -8.33 5.69 14.62
N SER A 137 -7.76 6.06 13.48
CA SER A 137 -6.94 7.26 13.30
C SER A 137 -7.83 8.45 12.98
N THR A 138 -8.65 8.88 13.93
CA THR A 138 -9.37 10.16 13.78
C THR A 138 -8.43 11.29 14.21
N ALA A 139 -8.22 12.26 13.31
CA ALA A 139 -7.46 13.49 13.55
C ALA A 139 -7.91 14.24 14.81
#